data_AF-A0A0F9AT82-F1
#
_entry.id   AF-A0A0F9AT82-F1
#
_cell.length_a   1.000
_cell.length_b   1.000
_cell.length_c   1.000
_cell.angle_alpha   90.00
_cell.angle_beta   90.00
_cell.angle_gamma   90.00
#
_symmetry.space_group_name_H-M   'P 1'
#
loop_
_entity.id
_entity.type
_entity.pdbx_description
1 polymer ?
#
loop_
_entity_poly.entity_id
_entity_poly.type
_entity_poly.pdbx_seq_one_letter_code
_entity_poly.pdbx_strand_id
1 'polypeptide(L)' 'MSLRWRCDGTLLCGAKSEECSCDTYIGDRLHYHLSQELGVVKPDPDEAENGLWHWSVSKEQEDAIQTEA' A
#
# COMPACT_ATOMS: atom_id res chain seq x y z
N MET A 1 -10.61 -2.72 -8.02
CA MET A 1 -10.34 -2.86 -6.58
C MET A 1 -9.40 -1.75 -6.14
N SER A 2 -9.85 -0.94 -5.18
CA SER A 2 -9.12 0.21 -4.62
C SER A 2 -8.40 -0.16 -3.32
N LEU A 3 -7.34 0.57 -2.98
CA LEU A 3 -6.75 0.52 -1.65
C LEU A 3 -7.24 1.70 -0.79
N ARG A 4 -7.33 1.48 0.51
CA ARG A 4 -7.52 2.50 1.54
C ARG A 4 -6.18 2.79 2.18
N TRP A 5 -5.80 4.05 2.22
CA TRP A 5 -4.65 4.54 2.95
C TRP A 5 -5.13 5.22 4.22
N ARG A 6 -4.82 4.60 5.35
CA ARG A 6 -5.22 5.06 6.67
C ARG A 6 -4.30 6.17 7.17
N CYS A 7 -4.78 6.97 8.12
CA CYS A 7 -4.01 8.04 8.73
C CYS A 7 -2.78 7.58 9.51
N ASP A 8 -2.72 6.30 9.92
CA ASP A 8 -1.54 5.69 10.53
C ASP A 8 -0.50 5.19 9.50
N GLY A 9 -0.77 5.36 8.21
CA GLY A 9 0.09 4.90 7.12
C GLY A 9 -0.26 3.53 6.56
N THR A 10 -1.17 2.78 7.20
CA THR A 10 -1.55 1.42 6.78
C THR A 10 -2.28 1.43 5.43
N LEU A 11 -1.90 0.51 4.54
CA LEU A 11 -2.61 0.26 3.29
C LEU A 11 -3.47 -1.01 3.40
N LEU A 12 -4.76 -0.88 3.07
CA LEU A 12 -5.74 -1.96 3.14
C LEU A 12 -6.52 -2.12 1.83
N CYS A 13 -6.95 -3.33 1.52
CA CYS A 13 -7.90 -3.60 0.47
C CYS A 13 -9.25 -2.98 0.83
N GLY A 14 -9.75 -2.07 -0.01
CA GLY A 14 -10.95 -1.30 0.30
C GLY A 14 -12.23 -2.13 0.37
N ALA A 15 -12.24 -3.30 -0.28
CA ALA A 15 -13.36 -4.24 -0.27
C ALA A 15 -13.38 -5.16 0.97
N LYS A 16 -12.26 -5.29 1.70
CA LYS A 16 -12.10 -6.19 2.84
C LYS A 16 -12.06 -5.48 4.19
N SER A 17 -12.09 -4.16 4.19
CA SER A 17 -11.93 -3.35 5.40
C SER A 17 -13.02 -2.30 5.50
N GLU A 18 -13.48 -2.08 6.73
CA GLU A 18 -14.41 -1.00 7.05
C GLU A 18 -13.78 0.36 6.76
N GLU A 19 -14.61 1.29 6.32
CA GLU A 19 -14.18 2.66 6.09
C GLU A 19 -13.90 3.39 7.41
N CYS A 20 -12.86 4.21 7.41
CA CYS A 20 -12.55 5.11 8.51
C CYS A 20 -12.57 6.56 8.02
N SER A 21 -12.93 7.50 8.90
CA SER A 21 -13.10 8.92 8.57
C SER A 21 -11.83 9.62 8.09
N CYS A 22 -10.66 9.04 8.36
CA CYS A 22 -9.36 9.54 7.92
C CYS A 22 -8.79 8.81 6.70
N ASP A 23 -9.55 7.92 6.06
CA ASP A 23 -9.07 7.14 4.92
C ASP A 23 -8.96 8.00 3.65
N THR A 24 -7.85 7.85 2.95
CA THR A 24 -7.69 8.30 1.56
C THR A 24 -7.77 7.09 0.63
N TYR A 25 -8.46 7.21 -0.49
CA TYR A 25 -8.63 6.09 -1.43
C TYR A 25 -7.63 6.18 -2.57
N ILE A 26 -6.92 5.08 -2.81
CA ILE A 26 -6.13 4.85 -4.01
C ILE A 26 -7.03 4.10 -4.99
N GLY A 27 -7.53 4.81 -6.00
CA GLY A 27 -8.41 4.24 -7.01
C GLY A 27 -7.73 3.16 -7.85
N ASP A 28 -8.55 2.31 -8.48
CA ASP A 28 -8.16 1.11 -9.23
C ASP A 28 -6.99 1.32 -10.20
N ARG A 29 -7.00 2.42 -10.97
CA ARG A 29 -5.97 2.70 -11.97
C ARG A 29 -4.61 2.98 -11.32
N LEU A 30 -4.60 3.77 -10.25
CA LEU A 30 -3.37 4.07 -9.53
C LEU A 30 -2.88 2.85 -8.76
N HIS A 31 -3.80 2.09 -8.14
CA HIS A 31 -3.46 0.82 -7.50
C HIS A 31 -2.79 -0.15 -8.50
N TYR A 32 -3.38 -0.36 -9.69
CA TYR A 32 -2.81 -1.24 -10.71
C TYR A 32 -1.40 -0.79 -11.13
N HIS A 33 -1.22 0.51 -11.37
CA HIS A 33 0.08 1.06 -11.73
C HIS A 33 1.14 0.80 -10.63
N LEU A 34 0.80 1.07 -9.36
CA LEU A 34 1.72 0.88 -8.23
C LEU A 34 2.04 -0.60 -7.98
N SER A 35 1.05 -1.50 -8.09
CA SER A 35 1.23 -2.91 -7.72
C SER A 35 1.70 -3.80 -8.85
N GLN A 36 1.20 -3.62 -10.06
CA GLN A 36 1.50 -4.49 -11.20
C GLN A 36 2.59 -3.92 -12.09
N GLU A 37 2.54 -2.62 -12.39
CA GLU A 37 3.49 -2.01 -13.34
C GLU A 37 4.80 -1.61 -12.66
N LEU A 38 4.72 -1.02 -11.47
CA LEU A 38 5.90 -0.57 -10.71
C LEU A 38 6.36 -1.57 -9.65
N GLY A 39 5.45 -2.41 -9.13
CA GLY A 39 5.77 -3.39 -8.08
C GLY A 39 6.18 -2.77 -6.74
N VAL A 40 5.83 -1.50 -6.49
CA VAL A 40 6.18 -0.75 -5.27
C VAL A 40 5.13 -0.88 -4.17
N VAL A 41 3.97 -1.48 -4.48
CA VAL A 41 2.93 -1.83 -3.51
C VAL A 41 2.60 -3.31 -3.67
N LYS A 42 2.76 -4.10 -2.61
CA LYS A 42 2.58 -5.57 -2.66
C LYS A 42 1.59 -6.03 -1.61
N PRO A 43 0.79 -7.08 -1.91
CA PRO A 43 -0.08 -7.66 -0.91
C PRO A 43 0.76 -8.30 0.18
N ASP A 44 0.27 -8.24 1.42
CA ASP A 44 0.76 -9.08 2.49
C ASP A 44 0.58 -10.58 2.13
N PRO A 45 1.45 -11.50 2.60
CA PRO A 45 1.27 -12.93 2.35
C PRO A 45 -0.12 -13.45 2.73
N ASP A 46 -0.71 -12.90 3.80
CA ASP A 46 -2.03 -13.25 4.30
C ASP A 46 -3.11 -12.21 3.91
N GLU A 47 -2.89 -11.42 2.84
CA GLU A 47 -3.82 -10.38 2.34
C GLU A 47 -5.24 -10.94 2.11
N ALA A 48 -5.35 -12.22 1.76
CA ALA A 48 -6.62 -12.92 1.64
C ALA A 48 -7.50 -12.76 2.90
N GLU A 49 -6.89 -12.82 4.08
CA GLU A 49 -7.55 -12.78 5.38
C GLU A 49 -7.50 -11.39 6.01
N ASN A 50 -6.35 -10.72 5.97
CA ASN A 50 -6.13 -9.45 6.67
C ASN A 50 -6.37 -8.21 5.79
N GLY A 51 -6.40 -8.37 4.47
CA GLY A 51 -6.54 -7.28 3.50
C GLY A 51 -5.35 -6.31 3.46
N LEU A 52 -4.20 -6.62 4.05
CA LEU A 52 -3.06 -5.72 4.18
C LEU A 52 -2.22 -5.66 2.90
N TRP A 53 -1.68 -4.47 2.66
CA TRP A 53 -0.74 -4.18 1.59
C TRP A 53 0.44 -3.37 2.14
N HIS A 54 1.62 -3.54 1.55
CA HIS A 54 2.86 -2.93 1.99
C HIS A 54 3.52 -2.15 0.86
N TRP A 55 4.17 -1.04 1.21
CA TRP A 55 5.13 -0.40 0.33
C TRP A 55 6.39 -1.27 0.26
N SER A 56 6.82 -1.60 -0.96
CA SER A 56 8.09 -2.26 -1.22
C SER A 56 9.12 -1.20 -1.56
N VAL A 57 10.04 -0.93 -0.64
CA VAL A 57 11.25 -0.17 -0.94
C VAL A 57 12.28 -1.11 -1.58
N SER A 58 12.93 -0.68 -2.66
CA SER A 58 14.14 -1.36 -3.13
C SER A 58 15.29 -1.08 -2.16
N LYS A 59 16.30 -1.96 -2.13
CA LYS A 59 17.52 -1.70 -1.33
C LYS A 59 18.17 -0.36 -1.66
N GLU A 60 18.16 0.04 -2.94
CA GLU A 60 18.69 1.34 -3.37
C GLU A 60 17.89 2.52 -2.78
N GLN A 61 16.58 2.35 -2.58
CA GLN A 61 15.75 3.35 -1.91
C GLN A 61 15.94 3.35 -0.40
N GLU A 62 16.13 2.18 0.22
CA GLU A 62 16.47 2.07 1.65
C GLU A 62 17.80 2.77 1.97
N ASP A 63 18.83 2.54 1.17
CA ASP A 63 20.16 3.14 1.33
C ASP A 63 20.09 4.68 1.15
N ALA A 64 19.28 5.16 0.21
CA ALA A 64 19.06 6.60 0.01
C ALA A 64 18.37 7.26 1.22
N ILE A 65 17.36 6.59 1.82
CA ILE A 65 16.64 7.09 3.01
C ILE A 65 17.56 7.14 4.24
N GLN A 66 18.49 6.19 4.39
CA GLN A 66 19.42 6.18 5.53
C GLN A 66 20.57 7.19 5.41
N THR A 67 20.84 7.71 4.22
CA THR A 67 21.94 8.68 4.01
C THR A 67 21.51 10.12 4.32
N GLU A 68 20.20 10.39 4.40
CA GLU A 68 19.63 11.72 4.67
C GLU A 68 19.15 11.91 6.13
N ALA A 69 19.34 10.92 7.00
CA ALA A 69 18.97 10.93 8.42
C ALA A 69 20.18 11.06 9.35
#